data_AF-A0A951GP32-F1
#
_entry.id   AF-A0A951GP32-F1
#
_cell.length_a   1.000
_cell.length_b   1.000
_cell.length_c   1.000
_cell.angle_alpha   90.00
_cell.angle_beta   90.00
_cell.angle_gamma   90.00
#
_symmetry.space_group_name_H-M   'P 1'
#
loop_
_entity.id
_entity.type
_entity.pdbx_description
1 polymer ?
#
loop_
_entity_poly.entity_id
_entity_poly.type
_entity_poly.pdbx_seq_one_letter_code
_entity_poly.pdbx_strand_id
1 'polypeptide(L)'
;MADLNKSLRIEDHYATHGARGKALRSLGRYREAIDAYNRSEQLDPTQWRGGFGPLFRADCHAHLGEEAAALADCETMPDHHWTPGMFGLPAGNKQEVADELRRRAATARARRQG
;
A
#
# COMPACT_ATOMS: atom_id res chain seq x y z
N MET A 1 -5.08 13.25 34.78
CA MET A 1 -5.49 12.71 33.47
C MET A 1 -6.31 13.77 32.71
N ALA A 2 -5.66 14.82 32.18
CA ALA A 2 -6.37 15.87 31.44
C ALA A 2 -5.65 16.35 30.16
N ASP A 3 -4.48 15.81 29.82
CA ASP A 3 -3.70 16.24 28.64
C ASP A 3 -3.63 15.23 27.49
N LEU A 4 -4.22 14.03 27.62
CA LEU A 4 -4.21 13.04 26.52
C LEU A 4 -5.10 13.43 25.34
N ASN A 5 -6.07 14.33 25.52
CA ASN A 5 -6.96 14.77 24.44
C ASN A 5 -6.39 15.91 23.58
N LYS A 6 -5.27 16.52 23.97
CA LYS A 6 -4.63 17.59 23.19
C LYS A 6 -3.59 17.10 22.19
N SER A 7 -3.11 15.86 22.35
CA SER A 7 -2.11 15.24 21.47
C SER A 7 -2.70 14.62 20.20
N LEU A 8 -4.04 14.58 20.06
CA LEU A 8 -4.77 13.94 18.96
C LEU A 8 -5.36 14.92 17.94
N ARG A 9 -4.93 16.19 17.97
CA ARG A 9 -4.83 16.96 16.72
C ARG A 9 -3.57 16.51 16.00
N ILE A 10 -3.54 15.24 15.57
CA ILE A 10 -2.61 14.88 14.52
C ILE A 10 -3.14 15.64 13.32
N GLU A 11 -2.42 16.69 12.90
CA GLU A 11 -2.68 17.38 11.66
C GLU A 11 -2.94 16.33 10.59
N ASP A 12 -4.00 16.54 9.80
CA ASP A 12 -4.43 15.65 8.74
C ASP A 12 -3.36 15.68 7.64
N HIS A 13 -2.26 14.96 7.88
CA HIS A 13 -1.02 15.01 7.12
C HIS A 13 -0.83 13.69 6.41
N TYR A 14 -0.43 13.73 5.15
CA TYR A 14 -0.31 12.54 4.31
C TYR A 14 0.57 11.47 4.96
N ALA A 15 1.73 11.86 5.52
CA ALA A 15 2.69 10.94 6.13
C ALA A 15 2.10 10.14 7.30
N THR A 16 1.18 10.73 8.09
CA THR A 16 0.49 10.03 9.18
C THR A 16 -0.38 8.91 8.63
N HIS A 17 -1.16 9.19 7.60
CA HIS A 17 -2.01 8.20 6.95
C HIS A 17 -1.21 7.12 6.23
N GLY A 18 -0.11 7.50 5.57
CA GLY A 18 0.84 6.55 4.99
C GLY A 18 1.46 5.61 6.05
N ALA A 19 1.89 6.14 7.19
CA ALA A 19 2.43 5.34 8.29
C ALA A 19 1.36 4.40 8.89
N ARG A 20 0.14 4.91 9.08
CA ARG A 20 -1.01 4.11 9.53
C ARG A 20 -1.30 2.96 8.58
N GLY A 21 -1.33 3.21 7.27
CA GLY A 21 -1.54 2.17 6.27
C GLY A 21 -0.44 1.10 6.33
N LYS A 22 0.82 1.49 6.52
CA LYS A 22 1.94 0.53 6.67
C LYS A 22 1.76 -0.36 7.90
N ALA A 23 1.36 0.21 9.03
CA ALA A 23 1.09 -0.55 10.24
C ALA A 23 -0.08 -1.52 10.05
N LEU A 24 -1.19 -1.07 9.45
CA LEU A 24 -2.37 -1.90 9.18
C LEU A 24 -2.05 -3.05 8.21
N ARG A 25 -1.26 -2.78 7.17
CA ARG A 25 -0.78 -3.79 6.22
C ARG A 25 0.03 -4.88 6.94
N SER A 26 0.96 -4.50 7.81
CA SER A 26 1.75 -5.46 8.60
C SER A 26 0.88 -6.30 9.55
N LEU A 27 -0.28 -5.79 9.95
CA LEU A 27 -1.28 -6.52 10.75
C LEU A 27 -2.23 -7.37 9.90
N GLY A 28 -2.06 -7.41 8.57
CA GLY A 28 -2.95 -8.13 7.65
C GLY A 28 -4.32 -7.46 7.44
N ARG A 29 -4.51 -6.22 7.93
CA ARG A 29 -5.75 -5.45 7.80
C ARG A 29 -5.75 -4.67 6.48
N TYR A 30 -5.71 -5.41 5.38
CA TYR A 30 -5.43 -4.85 4.05
C TYR A 30 -6.43 -3.80 3.58
N ARG A 31 -7.74 -3.99 3.83
CA ARG A 31 -8.78 -3.01 3.46
C ARG A 31 -8.58 -1.67 4.16
N GLU A 32 -8.36 -1.71 5.47
CA GLU A 32 -8.14 -0.48 6.24
C GLU A 32 -6.80 0.17 5.91
N ALA A 33 -5.80 -0.63 5.52
CA ALA A 33 -4.54 -0.10 4.99
C ALA A 33 -4.76 0.68 3.70
N ILE A 34 -5.56 0.14 2.77
CA ILE A 34 -5.95 0.81 1.52
C ILE A 34 -6.67 2.12 1.81
N ASP A 35 -7.62 2.15 2.75
CA ASP A 35 -8.33 3.38 3.11
C ASP A 35 -7.38 4.46 3.63
N ALA A 36 -6.41 4.08 4.46
CA ALA A 36 -5.38 4.99 4.96
C ALA A 36 -4.48 5.50 3.83
N TYR A 37 -4.07 4.62 2.91
CA TYR A 37 -3.28 5.02 1.74
C TYR A 37 -4.04 5.94 0.79
N ASN A 38 -5.32 5.69 0.55
CA ASN A 38 -6.19 6.57 -0.22
C ASN A 38 -6.29 7.95 0.42
N ARG A 39 -6.39 8.02 1.76
CA ARG A 39 -6.38 9.30 2.46
C ARG A 39 -5.04 10.02 2.33
N SER A 40 -3.93 9.29 2.41
CA SER A 40 -2.59 9.85 2.19
C SER A 40 -2.45 10.44 0.78
N GLU A 41 -2.93 9.74 -0.24
CA GLU A 41 -2.90 10.20 -1.64
C GLU A 41 -3.78 11.43 -1.86
N GLN A 42 -4.95 11.50 -1.23
CA GLN A 42 -5.83 12.66 -1.31
C GLN A 42 -5.22 13.92 -0.70
N LEU A 43 -4.42 13.77 0.37
CA LEU A 43 -3.81 14.88 1.08
C LEU A 43 -2.57 15.42 0.36
N ASP A 44 -1.70 14.54 -0.12
CA ASP A 44 -0.54 14.93 -0.94
C ASP A 44 -0.24 13.84 -1.96
N PRO A 45 -0.78 13.95 -3.19
CA PRO A 45 -0.58 12.93 -4.21
C PRO A 45 0.87 12.88 -4.69
N THR A 46 1.59 14.01 -4.67
CA THR A 46 2.96 14.10 -5.16
C THR A 46 3.91 13.39 -4.21
N GLN A 47 3.82 13.69 -2.91
CA GLN A 47 4.66 13.06 -1.91
C GLN A 47 4.30 11.58 -1.72
N TRP A 48 3.00 11.25 -1.75
CA TRP A 48 2.55 9.87 -1.68
C TRP A 48 3.10 9.01 -2.83
N ARG A 49 2.96 9.49 -4.08
CA ARG A 49 3.44 8.77 -5.28
C ARG A 49 4.95 8.73 -5.41
N GLY A 50 5.65 9.74 -4.90
CA GLY A 50 7.11 9.84 -5.00
C GLY A 50 7.88 8.75 -4.23
N GLY A 51 7.23 8.03 -3.30
CA GLY A 51 7.83 6.95 -2.53
C GLY A 51 7.31 5.56 -2.91
N PHE A 52 7.32 4.65 -1.94
CA PHE A 52 6.73 3.30 -2.06
C PHE A 52 5.20 3.28 -1.87
N GLY A 53 4.54 4.43 -1.87
CA GLY A 53 3.10 4.55 -1.58
C GLY A 53 2.23 3.65 -2.44
N PRO A 54 2.25 3.80 -3.78
CA PRO A 54 1.50 2.93 -4.69
C PRO A 54 1.85 1.46 -4.50
N LEU A 55 3.11 1.12 -4.19
CA LEU A 55 3.55 -0.26 -4.03
C LEU A 55 2.97 -0.90 -2.77
N PHE A 56 2.88 -0.14 -1.67
CA PHE A 56 2.23 -0.63 -0.47
C PHE A 56 0.73 -0.88 -0.66
N ARG A 57 0.04 -0.03 -1.44
CA ARG A 57 -1.38 -0.23 -1.75
C ARG A 57 -1.58 -1.41 -2.71
N ALA A 58 -0.74 -1.52 -3.73
CA ALA A 58 -0.74 -2.64 -4.68
C ALA A 58 -0.56 -4.00 -3.96
N ASP A 59 0.36 -4.08 -2.99
CA ASP A 59 0.58 -5.28 -2.18
C ASP A 59 -0.66 -5.64 -1.33
N CYS A 60 -1.38 -4.64 -0.81
CA CYS A 60 -2.63 -4.87 -0.09
C CYS A 60 -3.73 -5.43 -1.01
N HIS A 61 -3.89 -4.85 -2.20
CA HIS A 61 -4.83 -5.37 -3.21
C HIS A 61 -4.47 -6.80 -3.63
N ALA A 62 -3.18 -7.09 -3.82
CA ALA A 62 -2.72 -8.44 -4.13
C ALA A 62 -3.06 -9.44 -3.02
N HIS A 63 -2.87 -9.08 -1.75
CA HIS A 63 -3.27 -9.94 -0.63
C HIS A 63 -4.79 -10.16 -0.52
N LEU A 64 -5.60 -9.25 -1.05
CA LEU A 64 -7.06 -9.40 -1.14
C LEU A 64 -7.51 -10.21 -2.37
N GLY A 65 -6.61 -10.49 -3.31
CA GLY A 65 -6.92 -11.13 -4.59
C GLY A 65 -7.46 -10.17 -5.65
N GLU A 66 -7.31 -8.86 -5.43
CA GLU A 66 -7.80 -7.78 -6.29
C GLU A 66 -6.71 -7.42 -7.34
N GLU A 67 -6.44 -8.37 -8.24
CA GLU A 67 -5.34 -8.27 -9.21
C GLU A 67 -5.37 -6.99 -10.05
N ALA A 68 -6.53 -6.64 -10.62
CA ALA A 68 -6.65 -5.47 -11.49
C ALA A 68 -6.31 -4.16 -10.75
N ALA A 69 -6.71 -4.05 -9.48
CA ALA A 69 -6.37 -2.88 -8.67
C ALA A 69 -4.88 -2.83 -8.32
N ALA A 70 -4.27 -3.99 -8.01
CA ALA A 70 -2.84 -4.06 -7.75
C ALA A 70 -2.01 -3.63 -8.97
N LEU A 71 -2.39 -4.07 -10.17
CA LEU A 71 -1.71 -3.71 -11.41
C LEU A 71 -1.91 -2.23 -11.77
N ALA A 72 -3.10 -1.68 -11.56
CA ALA A 72 -3.36 -0.26 -11.75
C ALA A 72 -2.46 0.62 -10.87
N ASP A 73 -2.21 0.22 -9.62
CA ASP A 73 -1.25 0.93 -8.76
C ASP A 73 0.19 0.84 -9.29
N CYS A 74 0.61 -0.32 -9.80
CA CYS A 74 1.91 -0.50 -10.46
C CYS A 74 2.08 0.42 -11.68
N GLU A 75 1.02 0.63 -12.46
CA GLU A 75 1.07 1.54 -13.62
C GLU A 75 1.39 2.98 -13.23
N THR A 76 0.99 3.41 -12.02
CA THR A 76 1.29 4.76 -11.51
C THR A 76 2.75 4.95 -11.06
N MET A 77 3.53 3.87 -10.98
CA MET A 77 4.95 3.93 -10.60
C MET A 77 5.80 4.40 -11.79
N PRO A 78 6.89 5.14 -11.55
CA PRO A 78 7.84 5.50 -12.60
C PRO A 78 8.45 4.25 -13.26
N ASP A 79 8.80 4.31 -14.54
CA ASP A 79 9.37 3.15 -15.25
C ASP A 79 10.73 2.72 -14.69
N HIS A 80 11.50 3.66 -14.14
CA HIS A 80 12.75 3.40 -13.43
C HIS A 80 12.55 2.93 -11.97
N HIS A 81 11.32 2.65 -11.56
CA HIS A 81 11.04 2.14 -10.22
C HIS A 81 11.77 0.82 -9.98
N TRP A 82 12.46 0.76 -8.85
CA TRP A 82 13.13 -0.43 -8.38
C TRP A 82 12.99 -0.54 -6.86
N THR A 83 12.78 -1.75 -6.38
CA THR A 83 12.65 -2.07 -4.96
C THR A 83 13.62 -3.18 -4.58
N PRO A 84 14.33 -3.08 -3.43
CA PRO A 84 15.20 -4.14 -2.95
C PRO A 84 14.45 -5.30 -2.29
N GLY A 85 13.12 -5.29 -2.25
CA GLY A 85 12.32 -6.34 -1.59
C GLY A 85 12.28 -6.22 -0.07
N MET A 86 12.24 -5.00 0.46
CA MET A 86 12.12 -4.74 1.89
C MET A 86 10.66 -4.67 2.35
N PHE A 87 10.42 -4.79 3.66
CA PHE A 87 9.07 -4.72 4.26
C PHE A 87 8.05 -5.76 3.73
N GLY A 88 8.52 -6.90 3.21
CA GLY A 88 7.68 -7.94 2.61
C GLY A 88 7.17 -7.61 1.20
N LEU A 89 7.64 -6.49 0.62
CA LEU A 89 7.37 -6.14 -0.76
C LEU A 89 8.18 -7.01 -1.73
N PRO A 90 7.72 -7.20 -2.98
CA PRO A 90 8.54 -7.80 -4.03
C PRO A 90 9.84 -7.03 -4.24
N ALA A 91 10.90 -7.75 -4.62
CA ALA A 91 12.13 -7.16 -5.13
C ALA A 91 12.07 -7.04 -6.66
N GLY A 92 12.84 -6.11 -7.21
CA GLY A 92 13.02 -5.97 -8.65
C GLY A 92 12.48 -4.65 -9.21
N ASN A 93 12.48 -4.58 -10.54
CA ASN A 93 11.94 -3.46 -11.30
C ASN A 93 10.40 -3.48 -11.32
N LYS A 94 9.80 -2.41 -11.84
CA LYS A 94 8.33 -2.25 -11.99
C LYS A 94 7.62 -3.49 -12.58
N GLN A 95 8.20 -4.12 -13.60
CA GLN A 95 7.60 -5.29 -14.27
C GLN A 95 7.66 -6.53 -13.39
N GLU A 96 8.82 -6.80 -12.80
CA GLU A 96 9.01 -7.95 -11.89
C GLU A 96 8.09 -7.86 -10.67
N VAL A 97 7.93 -6.64 -10.14
CA VAL A 97 6.99 -6.32 -9.07
C VAL A 97 5.55 -6.62 -9.50
N ALA A 98 5.12 -6.13 -10.66
CA ALA A 98 3.77 -6.35 -11.17
C ALA A 98 3.46 -7.86 -11.36
N ASP A 99 4.42 -8.62 -11.89
CA ASP A 99 4.26 -10.05 -12.11
C ASP A 99 4.19 -10.84 -10.78
N GLU A 100 4.96 -10.43 -9.78
CA GLU A 100 4.89 -11.02 -8.44
C GLU A 100 3.56 -10.69 -7.73
N LEU A 101 3.10 -9.44 -7.81
CA LEU A 101 1.79 -9.06 -7.25
C LEU A 101 0.63 -9.78 -7.95
N ARG A 102 0.71 -10.01 -9.26
CA ARG A 102 -0.24 -10.85 -10.00
C ARG A 102 -0.30 -12.26 -9.44
N ARG A 103 0.85 -12.90 -9.22
CA ARG A 103 0.93 -14.26 -8.64
C ARG A 103 0.35 -14.31 -7.22
N ARG A 104 0.65 -13.30 -6.39
CA ARG A 104 0.09 -13.18 -5.04
C ARG A 104 -1.44 -13.05 -5.07
N ALA A 105 -1.96 -12.21 -5.96
CA ALA A 105 -3.39 -12.02 -6.14
C ALA A 105 -4.10 -13.30 -6.57
N ALA A 106 -3.56 -14.02 -7.55
CA ALA A 106 -4.10 -15.31 -7.98
C ALA A 106 -4.15 -16.32 -6.83
N THR A 107 -3.08 -16.39 -6.03
CA THR A 107 -3.00 -17.27 -4.86
C THR A 107 -4.03 -16.91 -3.79
N ALA A 108 -4.15 -15.62 -3.45
CA ALA A 108 -5.14 -15.15 -2.49
C ALA A 108 -6.58 -15.41 -2.96
N ARG A 109 -6.84 -15.19 -4.25
CA ARG A 109 -8.15 -15.45 -4.87
C ARG A 109 -8.52 -16.93 -4.85
N ALA A 110 -7.56 -17.83 -5.09
CA ALA A 110 -7.79 -19.28 -5.02
C ALA A 110 -8.15 -19.73 -3.59
N ARG A 111 -7.43 -19.21 -2.58
CA ARG A 111 -7.70 -19.53 -1.15
C ARG A 111 -9.05 -19.06 -0.64
N ARG A 112 -9.70 -18.09 -1.30
CA ARG A 112 -11.03 -17.61 -0.94
C ARG A 112 -12.17 -18.42 -1.56
N GLN A 113 -11.87 -19.28 -2.54
CA GLN A 113 -12.85 -20.06 -3.31
C GLN A 113 -12.82 -21.56 -3.01
N GLY A 114 -11.83 -22.05 -2.25
CA GLY A 114 -11.77 -23.41 -1.74
C GLY A 114 -12.16 -23.47 -0.27
#